data_AF-A0A0K9XV52-F1
#
_entry.id   AF-A0A0K9XV52-F1
#
_cell.length_a   1.000
_cell.length_b   1.000
_cell.length_c   1.000
_cell.angle_alpha   90.00
_cell.angle_beta   90.00
_cell.angle_gamma   90.00
#
_symmetry.space_group_name_H-M   'P 1'
#
loop_
_entity.id
_entity.type
_entity.pdbx_description
1 polymer ?
#
loop_
_entity_poly.entity_id
_entity_poly.type
_entity_poly.pdbx_seq_one_letter_code
_entity_poly.pdbx_strand_id
1 'polypeptide(L)'
;MEEISAFEEFEKKDNLARRRSLLPIWIKIFTWLFLIGGAVAIGILICGFFLTNINLEIYGIQASHPYTLTGFLISILLIYKGTVAYGLWFEQKWAPQAAIIDGIMGIAICIIMMIIIPFTHSNINFTIRLELIPLYFYLQKMQKIKPIWKNI
;
A
#
# COMPACT_ATOMS: atom_id res chain seq x y z
N MET A 1 -29.90 24.29 35.10
CA MET A 1 -28.60 23.68 34.76
C MET A 1 -28.93 22.29 34.28
N GLU A 2 -28.93 22.07 32.97
CA GLU A 2 -29.03 20.72 32.42
C GLU A 2 -27.73 20.00 32.78
N GLU A 3 -27.81 18.96 33.61
CA GLU A 3 -26.68 18.08 33.89
C GLU A 3 -26.37 17.32 32.60
N ILE A 4 -25.33 17.76 31.90
CA ILE A 4 -24.71 16.99 30.83
C ILE A 4 -24.20 15.71 31.49
N SER A 5 -24.86 14.59 31.18
CA SER A 5 -24.55 13.29 31.75
C SER A 5 -23.08 12.96 31.51
N ALA A 6 -22.36 12.52 32.56
CA ALA A 6 -20.96 12.08 32.42
C ALA A 6 -20.80 11.03 31.31
N PHE A 7 -21.86 10.27 31.00
CA PHE A 7 -21.89 9.33 29.87
C PHE A 7 -21.77 10.02 28.50
N GLU A 8 -22.36 11.21 28.29
CA GLU A 8 -22.19 11.97 27.05
C GLU A 8 -20.74 12.46 26.88
N GLU A 9 -20.07 12.80 27.99
CA GLU A 9 -18.67 13.20 27.98
C GLU A 9 -17.75 12.01 27.68
N PHE A 10 -18.05 10.81 28.19
CA PHE A 10 -17.36 9.56 27.85
C PHE A 10 -17.62 9.11 26.40
N GLU A 11 -18.85 9.18 25.90
CA GLU A 11 -19.15 8.89 24.48
C GLU A 11 -18.45 9.87 23.54
N LYS A 12 -18.34 11.15 23.92
CA LYS A 12 -17.54 12.13 23.15
C LYS A 12 -16.04 11.81 23.19
N LYS A 13 -15.55 11.23 24.29
CA LYS A 13 -14.13 10.89 24.47
C LYS A 13 -13.71 9.65 23.70
N ASP A 14 -14.58 8.65 23.57
CA ASP A 14 -14.36 7.51 22.65
C ASP A 14 -14.59 7.91 21.18
N ASN A 15 -15.39 8.95 20.94
CA ASN A 15 -15.47 9.69 19.67
C ASN A 15 -14.37 10.76 19.51
N LEU A 16 -13.27 10.69 20.27
CA LEU A 16 -12.01 11.28 19.80
C LEU A 16 -11.61 10.51 18.55
N ALA A 17 -12.12 11.00 17.41
CA ALA A 17 -12.11 10.38 16.10
C ALA A 17 -10.72 9.87 15.72
N ARG A 18 -10.39 8.66 16.16
CA ARG A 18 -9.12 8.03 15.83
C ARG A 18 -9.12 7.86 14.32
N ARG A 19 -8.14 8.44 13.61
CA ARG A 19 -8.17 8.53 12.14
C ARG A 19 -8.28 7.13 11.49
N ARG A 20 -7.75 6.09 12.16
CA ARG A 20 -7.92 4.67 11.81
C ARG A 20 -9.38 4.18 11.71
N SER A 21 -10.34 4.81 12.36
CA SER A 21 -11.76 4.40 12.29
C SER A 21 -12.35 4.65 10.89
N LEU A 22 -11.81 5.64 10.17
CA LEU A 22 -12.22 5.98 8.80
C LEU A 22 -11.80 4.90 7.78
N LEU A 23 -10.78 4.11 8.10
CA LEU A 23 -10.28 3.05 7.23
C LEU A 23 -11.20 1.82 7.32
N PRO A 24 -11.76 1.35 6.19
CA PRO A 24 -12.47 0.07 6.13
C PRO A 24 -11.58 -1.08 6.58
N ILE A 25 -12.20 -2.13 7.12
CA ILE A 25 -11.50 -3.33 7.63
C ILE A 25 -10.60 -3.96 6.54
N TRP A 26 -11.07 -4.01 5.29
CA TRP A 26 -10.27 -4.49 4.15
C TRP A 26 -8.98 -3.69 3.94
N ILE A 27 -9.01 -2.35 4.09
CA ILE A 27 -7.81 -1.52 3.98
C ILE A 27 -6.85 -1.78 5.14
N LYS A 28 -7.37 -2.04 6.35
CA LYS A 28 -6.53 -2.38 7.51
C LYS A 28 -5.77 -3.69 7.28
N ILE A 29 -6.42 -4.70 6.70
CA ILE A 29 -5.79 -5.98 6.35
C ILE A 29 -4.67 -5.77 5.33
N PHE A 30 -4.95 -5.05 4.23
CA PHE A 30 -3.93 -4.73 3.23
C PHE A 30 -2.78 -3.91 3.79
N THR A 31 -3.08 -2.92 4.64
CA THR A 31 -2.07 -2.11 5.33
C THR A 31 -1.12 -3.00 6.14
N TRP A 32 -1.65 -3.96 6.88
CA TRP A 32 -0.83 -4.89 7.64
C TRP A 32 0.02 -5.81 6.75
N LEU A 33 -0.55 -6.32 5.66
CA LEU A 33 0.17 -7.11 4.65
C LEU A 33 1.34 -6.32 4.05
N PHE A 34 1.11 -5.08 3.63
CA PHE A 34 2.18 -4.24 3.07
C PHE A 34 3.22 -3.83 4.11
N LEU A 35 2.84 -3.67 5.38
CA LEU A 35 3.79 -3.38 6.45
C LEU A 35 4.73 -4.56 6.69
N ILE A 36 4.20 -5.78 6.74
CA ILE A 36 5.02 -7.00 6.81
C ILE A 36 5.84 -7.16 5.54
N GLY A 37 5.24 -6.99 4.36
CA GLY A 37 5.94 -7.09 3.08
C GLY A 37 7.11 -6.12 2.97
N GLY A 38 6.93 -4.89 3.41
CA GLY A 38 8.01 -3.89 3.49
C GLY A 38 9.11 -4.29 4.48
N ALA A 39 8.74 -4.77 5.67
CA ALA A 39 9.72 -5.25 6.65
C ALA A 39 10.52 -6.47 6.14
N VAL A 40 9.86 -7.40 5.47
CA VAL A 40 10.48 -8.55 4.80
C VAL A 40 11.40 -8.08 3.69
N ALA A 41 11.02 -7.10 2.87
CA ALA A 41 11.88 -6.55 1.83
C ALA A 41 13.16 -5.93 2.40
N ILE A 42 13.08 -5.20 3.52
CA ILE A 42 14.25 -4.70 4.24
C ILE A 42 15.11 -5.86 4.75
N GLY A 43 14.48 -6.87 5.36
CA GLY A 43 15.16 -8.08 5.83
C GLY A 43 15.90 -8.80 4.70
N ILE A 44 15.29 -8.90 3.52
CA ILE A 44 15.89 -9.47 2.31
C ILE A 44 17.06 -8.62 1.82
N LEU A 45 17.02 -7.29 1.89
CA LEU A 45 18.15 -6.45 1.50
C LEU A 45 19.33 -6.57 2.48
N ILE A 46 19.05 -6.74 3.78
CA ILE A 46 20.08 -6.90 4.82
C ILE A 46 20.70 -8.29 4.77
N CYS A 47 19.86 -9.33 4.71
CA CYS A 47 20.30 -10.73 4.70
C CYS A 47 20.62 -11.24 3.30
N GLY A 48 20.37 -10.46 2.25
CA GLY A 48 20.41 -10.87 0.85
C GLY A 48 21.73 -11.48 0.43
N PHE A 49 22.82 -11.09 1.07
CA PHE A 49 24.15 -11.66 0.84
C PHE A 49 24.21 -13.17 1.16
N PHE A 50 23.40 -13.65 2.09
CA PHE A 50 23.30 -15.05 2.48
C PHE A 50 22.23 -15.83 1.72
N LEU A 51 21.34 -15.14 0.99
CA LEU A 51 20.23 -15.77 0.26
C LEU A 51 20.61 -15.99 -1.21
N THR A 52 20.77 -17.26 -1.58
CA THR A 52 21.24 -17.67 -2.92
C THR A 52 20.13 -17.72 -3.98
N ASN A 53 18.87 -17.93 -3.59
CA ASN A 53 17.74 -17.99 -4.53
C ASN A 53 16.51 -17.28 -3.92
N ILE A 54 16.21 -16.07 -4.40
CA ILE A 54 14.96 -15.37 -4.06
C ILE A 54 14.32 -14.90 -5.36
N ASN A 55 13.13 -15.43 -5.64
CA ASN A 55 12.30 -14.91 -6.72
C ASN A 55 11.43 -13.79 -6.15
N LEU A 56 11.79 -12.55 -6.52
CA LEU A 56 10.99 -11.36 -6.23
C LEU A 56 10.12 -11.05 -7.45
N GLU A 57 8.81 -11.04 -7.27
CA GLU A 57 7.87 -10.75 -8.35
C GLU A 57 6.85 -9.70 -7.91
N ILE A 58 6.90 -8.52 -8.53
CA ILE A 58 5.93 -7.44 -8.28
C ILE A 58 5.58 -6.72 -9.58
N TYR A 59 4.29 -6.49 -9.77
CA TYR A 59 3.74 -5.81 -10.94
C TYR A 59 4.17 -6.42 -12.30
N GLY A 60 4.57 -7.70 -12.30
CA GLY A 60 5.07 -8.39 -13.49
C GLY A 60 6.56 -8.25 -13.77
N ILE A 61 7.29 -7.54 -12.91
CA ILE A 61 8.77 -7.56 -12.92
C ILE A 61 9.21 -8.76 -12.09
N GLN A 62 10.00 -9.64 -12.69
CA GLN A 62 10.62 -10.77 -12.02
C GLN A 62 12.12 -10.51 -11.83
N ALA A 63 12.63 -10.81 -10.63
CA ALA A 63 14.05 -10.78 -10.34
C ALA A 63 14.44 -12.05 -9.57
N SER A 64 15.44 -12.77 -10.06
CA SER A 64 15.98 -13.99 -9.44
C SER A 64 16.96 -13.72 -8.29
N HIS A 65 17.39 -12.46 -8.13
CA HIS A 65 18.33 -12.08 -7.10
C HIS A 65 18.10 -10.63 -6.63
N PRO A 66 18.11 -10.35 -5.31
CA PRO A 66 17.75 -9.05 -4.74
C PRO A 66 18.73 -7.92 -5.11
N TYR A 67 20.00 -8.24 -5.38
CA TYR A 67 21.01 -7.25 -5.78
C TYR A 67 21.12 -7.01 -7.29
N THR A 68 20.23 -7.58 -8.09
CA THR A 68 20.09 -7.16 -9.50
C THR A 68 19.38 -5.80 -9.57
N LEU A 69 19.58 -5.04 -10.65
CA LEU A 69 18.93 -3.75 -10.82
C LEU A 69 17.40 -3.84 -10.66
N THR A 70 16.79 -4.92 -11.19
CA THR A 70 15.36 -5.19 -11.07
C THR A 70 14.96 -5.63 -9.67
N GLY A 71 15.75 -6.49 -9.00
CA GLY A 71 15.51 -6.90 -7.61
C GLY A 71 15.57 -5.74 -6.62
N PHE A 72 16.51 -4.81 -6.82
CA PHE A 72 16.65 -3.60 -6.01
C PHE A 72 15.47 -2.65 -6.23
N LEU A 73 15.03 -2.45 -7.48
CA LEU A 73 13.84 -1.66 -7.80
C LEU A 73 12.58 -2.23 -7.16
N ILE A 74 12.37 -3.55 -7.24
CA ILE A 74 11.24 -4.24 -6.59
C ILE A 74 11.28 -4.04 -5.07
N SER A 75 12.47 -4.19 -4.47
CA SER A 75 12.66 -4.01 -3.03
C SER A 75 12.34 -2.59 -2.58
N ILE A 76 12.79 -1.58 -3.33
CA ILE A 76 12.45 -0.16 -3.06
C ILE A 76 10.93 0.06 -3.15
N LEU A 77 10.27 -0.49 -4.17
CA LEU A 77 8.81 -0.37 -4.32
C LEU A 77 8.07 -1.02 -3.14
N LEU A 78 8.53 -2.18 -2.66
CA LEU A 78 7.98 -2.82 -1.46
C LEU A 78 8.18 -1.99 -0.20
N ILE A 79 9.38 -1.43 -0.03
CA ILE A 79 9.70 -0.59 1.12
C ILE A 79 8.86 0.69 1.10
N TYR A 80 8.68 1.30 -0.08
CA TYR A 80 7.81 2.46 -0.24
C TYR A 80 6.37 2.11 0.16
N LYS A 81 5.83 0.98 -0.31
CA LYS A 81 4.50 0.48 0.09
C LYS A 81 4.38 0.24 1.59
N GLY A 82 5.39 -0.39 2.18
CA GLY A 82 5.46 -0.59 3.63
C GLY A 82 5.52 0.72 4.41
N THR A 83 6.20 1.74 3.88
CA THR A 83 6.29 3.08 4.49
C THR A 83 4.93 3.79 4.43
N VAL A 84 4.22 3.71 3.31
CA VAL A 84 2.86 4.22 3.18
C VAL A 84 1.92 3.52 4.14
N ALA A 85 2.02 2.18 4.24
CA ALA A 85 1.23 1.38 5.16
C ALA A 85 1.51 1.73 6.63
N TYR A 86 2.78 1.93 6.99
CA TYR A 86 3.17 2.46 8.29
C TYR A 86 2.51 3.83 8.54
N GLY A 87 2.59 4.76 7.59
CA GLY A 87 1.94 6.06 7.72
C GLY A 87 0.44 5.95 7.98
N LEU A 88 -0.25 5.05 7.28
CA LEU A 88 -1.70 4.83 7.42
C LEU A 88 -2.03 4.21 8.77
N TRP A 89 -1.23 3.23 9.20
CA TRP A 89 -1.39 2.60 10.49
C TRP A 89 -1.14 3.61 11.60
N PHE A 90 -0.07 4.41 11.56
CA PHE A 90 0.28 5.38 12.60
C PHE A 90 -0.42 6.74 12.47
N GLU A 91 -1.48 6.83 11.68
CA GLU A 91 -2.36 8.00 11.59
C GLU A 91 -1.69 9.30 11.11
N GLN A 92 -0.62 9.17 10.34
CA GLN A 92 0.18 10.31 9.90
C GLN A 92 -0.60 11.22 8.94
N LYS A 93 -0.35 12.53 9.00
CA LYS A 93 -1.04 13.54 8.16
C LYS A 93 -0.75 13.35 6.66
N TRP A 94 0.45 12.86 6.34
CA TRP A 94 0.88 12.62 4.95
C TRP A 94 0.41 11.27 4.40
N ALA A 95 -0.06 10.35 5.24
CA ALA A 95 -0.33 8.97 4.85
C ALA A 95 -1.43 8.83 3.78
N PRO A 96 -2.58 9.52 3.84
CA PRO A 96 -3.56 9.45 2.78
C PRO A 96 -3.05 10.02 1.45
N GLN A 97 -2.15 11.01 1.49
CA GLN A 97 -1.57 11.58 0.27
C GLN A 97 -0.59 10.59 -0.38
N ALA A 98 0.29 9.99 0.42
CA ALA A 98 1.24 9.00 -0.07
C ALA A 98 0.53 7.73 -0.56
N ALA A 99 -0.57 7.32 0.08
CA ALA A 99 -1.42 6.22 -0.36
C ALA A 99 -2.07 6.45 -1.74
N ILE A 100 -2.50 7.67 -2.02
CA ILE A 100 -3.05 8.03 -3.34
C ILE A 100 -1.94 7.98 -4.39
N ILE A 101 -0.76 8.52 -4.08
CA ILE A 101 0.40 8.49 -4.99
C ILE A 101 0.82 7.05 -5.28
N ASP A 102 0.91 6.20 -4.26
CA ASP A 102 1.21 4.77 -4.42
C ASP A 102 0.19 4.05 -5.29
N GLY A 103 -1.10 4.35 -5.12
CA GLY A 103 -2.17 3.82 -5.96
C GLY A 103 -2.06 4.26 -7.43
N ILE A 104 -1.76 5.53 -7.69
CA ILE A 104 -1.56 6.04 -9.06
C ILE A 104 -0.32 5.39 -9.69
N MET A 105 0.78 5.32 -8.94
CA MET A 105 2.03 4.71 -9.40
C MET A 105 1.85 3.23 -9.71
N GLY A 106 1.13 2.48 -8.87
CA GLY A 106 0.80 1.09 -9.11
C GLY A 106 -0.06 0.88 -10.36
N ILE A 107 -1.09 1.73 -10.58
CA ILE A 107 -1.88 1.69 -11.81
C ILE A 107 -1.00 1.97 -13.03
N ALA A 108 -0.14 3.00 -12.97
CA ALA A 108 0.74 3.36 -14.06
C ALA A 108 1.71 2.22 -14.41
N ILE A 109 2.36 1.61 -13.41
CA ILE A 109 3.27 0.46 -13.62
C ILE A 109 2.50 -0.72 -14.22
N CYS A 110 1.31 -1.05 -13.72
CA CYS A 110 0.50 -2.12 -14.28
C CYS A 110 0.13 -1.88 -15.75
N ILE A 111 -0.26 -0.65 -16.12
CA ILE A 111 -0.59 -0.28 -17.51
C ILE A 111 0.66 -0.38 -18.39
N ILE A 112 1.79 0.17 -17.93
CA ILE A 112 3.07 0.11 -18.65
C ILE A 112 3.45 -1.35 -18.92
N MET A 113 3.36 -2.21 -17.91
CA MET A 113 3.66 -3.64 -18.06
C MET A 113 2.69 -4.35 -19.00
N MET A 114 1.39 -4.04 -18.91
CA MET A 114 0.37 -4.59 -19.81
C MET A 114 0.59 -4.18 -21.28
N ILE A 115 1.19 -3.01 -21.53
CA ILE A 115 1.51 -2.54 -22.89
C ILE A 115 2.86 -3.07 -23.37
N ILE A 116 3.90 -3.04 -22.53
CA ILE A 116 5.27 -3.38 -22.94
C ILE A 116 5.47 -4.90 -23.10
N ILE A 117 4.94 -5.69 -22.15
CA ILE A 117 5.15 -7.14 -22.12
C ILE A 117 4.65 -7.84 -23.42
N PRO A 118 3.44 -7.57 -23.95
CA PRO A 118 2.98 -8.18 -25.22
C PRO A 118 3.77 -7.74 -26.45
N PHE A 119 4.52 -6.64 -26.40
CA PHE A 119 5.44 -6.26 -27.47
C PHE A 119 6.78 -6.96 -27.40
N THR A 120 7.17 -7.52 -26.24
CA THR A 120 8.46 -8.20 -26.06
C THR A 120 8.37 -9.73 -26.20
N HIS A 121 7.20 -10.33 -26.00
CA HIS A 121 6.99 -11.76 -26.19
C HIS A 121 5.81 -11.99 -27.15
N SER A 122 6.05 -12.71 -28.23
CA SER A 122 5.10 -12.94 -29.34
C SER A 122 3.96 -13.93 -29.05
N ASN A 123 3.84 -14.42 -27.81
CA ASN A 123 2.78 -15.35 -27.37
C ASN A 123 2.21 -14.88 -26.03
N ILE A 124 1.27 -13.94 -26.00
CA ILE A 124 0.64 -13.56 -24.72
C ILE A 124 -0.87 -13.41 -24.84
N ASN A 125 -1.56 -14.22 -24.04
CA ASN A 125 -2.93 -14.00 -23.64
C ASN A 125 -3.01 -12.67 -22.87
N PHE A 126 -3.95 -11.79 -23.24
CA PHE A 126 -4.24 -10.56 -22.51
C PHE A 126 -4.68 -10.90 -21.08
N THR A 127 -3.72 -11.01 -20.16
CA THR A 127 -4.00 -11.30 -18.77
C THR A 127 -4.30 -9.97 -18.09
N ILE A 128 -5.57 -9.55 -18.13
CA ILE A 128 -6.02 -8.40 -17.33
C ILE A 128 -5.72 -8.76 -15.87
N ARG A 129 -4.73 -8.10 -15.28
CA ARG A 129 -4.37 -8.32 -13.88
C ARG A 129 -5.53 -7.83 -13.03
N LEU A 130 -6.23 -8.78 -12.40
CA LEU A 130 -7.30 -8.51 -11.44
C LEU A 130 -6.83 -7.57 -10.30
N GLU A 131 -5.52 -7.42 -10.10
CA GLU A 131 -4.86 -6.43 -9.23
C GLU A 131 -5.28 -4.97 -9.48
N LEU A 132 -5.70 -4.61 -10.70
CA LEU A 132 -6.08 -3.23 -11.04
C LEU A 132 -7.40 -2.79 -10.39
N ILE A 133 -8.36 -3.72 -10.26
CA ILE A 133 -9.70 -3.44 -9.73
C ILE A 133 -9.64 -3.07 -8.23
N PRO A 134 -8.98 -3.85 -7.35
CA PRO A 134 -8.75 -3.47 -5.96
C PRO A 134 -7.99 -2.14 -5.82
N LEU A 135 -7.00 -1.87 -6.68
CA LEU A 135 -6.22 -0.63 -6.62
C LEU A 135 -7.09 0.60 -6.93
N TYR A 136 -7.95 0.50 -7.95
CA TYR A 136 -8.88 1.56 -8.30
C TYR A 136 -9.87 1.84 -7.16
N PHE A 137 -10.49 0.79 -6.61
CA PHE A 137 -11.44 0.92 -5.50
C PHE A 137 -10.78 1.51 -4.25
N TYR A 138 -9.55 1.07 -3.95
CA TYR A 138 -8.72 1.61 -2.88
C TYR A 138 -8.47 3.11 -3.07
N LEU A 139 -8.04 3.53 -4.27
CA LEU A 139 -7.74 4.93 -4.57
C LEU A 139 -8.96 5.84 -4.40
N GLN A 140 -10.12 5.43 -4.92
CA GLN A 140 -11.36 6.18 -4.72
C GLN A 140 -11.71 6.33 -3.23
N LYS A 141 -11.54 5.27 -2.44
CA LYS A 141 -11.83 5.32 -1.01
C LYS A 141 -10.86 6.23 -0.26
N MET A 142 -9.57 6.17 -0.59
CA MET A 142 -8.54 7.03 0.02
C MET A 142 -8.73 8.50 -0.32
N GLN A 143 -9.15 8.83 -1.54
CA GLN A 143 -9.52 10.19 -1.93
C GLN A 143 -10.68 10.74 -1.11
N LYS A 144 -11.71 9.92 -0.84
CA LYS A 144 -12.85 10.31 0.01
C LYS A 144 -12.46 10.51 1.47
N ILE A 145 -11.51 9.73 1.99
CA ILE A 145 -11.06 9.81 3.38
C ILE A 145 -10.09 10.98 3.60
N LYS A 146 -9.28 11.34 2.60
CA LYS A 146 -8.29 12.44 2.67
C LYS A 146 -8.83 13.76 3.26
N PRO A 147 -9.97 14.33 2.80
CA PRO A 147 -10.47 15.59 3.36
C PRO A 147 -10.91 15.43 4.83
N ILE A 148 -11.54 14.32 5.17
CA ILE A 148 -11.99 14.01 6.54
C ILE A 148 -10.77 13.86 7.46
N TRP A 149 -9.74 13.18 7.00
CA TRP A 149 -8.48 12.95 7.72
C TRP A 149 -7.68 14.22 7.99
N LYS A 150 -7.77 15.23 7.12
CA LYS A 150 -7.12 16.53 7.32
C LYS A 150 -7.85 17.38 8.37
N ASN A 151 -9.16 17.19 8.50
CA ASN A 151 -10.03 17.98 9.38
C ASN A 151 -10.15 17.41 10.81
N ILE A 152 -9.60 16.22 11.06
CA ILE A 152 -9.44 15.58 12.38
C ILE A 152 -7.99 15.71 12.82
#